data_AF-A0A3Q3LMV6-F1
#
_entry.id   AF-A0A3Q3LMV6-F1
#
_cell.length_a   1.000
_cell.length_b   1.000
_cell.length_c   1.000
_cell.angle_alpha   90.00
_cell.angle_beta   90.00
_cell.angle_gamma   90.00
#
_symmetry.space_group_name_H-M   'P 1'
#
loop_
_entity.id
_entity.type
_entity.pdbx_description
1 polymer ?
#
loop_
_entity_poly.entity_id
_entity_poly.type
_entity_poly.pdbx_seq_one_letter_code
_entity_poly.pdbx_strand_id
1 'polypeptide(L)'
;MDTRFTRGKSNILERPLTRPKTEVSVSVFALLFSEMVQYCQSRVYSVSELQTRLADMGQSVGSSMLDVLVLREKNGKRETKLLNMLLFIKVNVWKSLFGKEADKLEQANDDDKTYYIIEKEPLINAYISVPKENSSLNCASFTAGIVEAILTHSGFPAKVTAHWHKGTTLMIKFNESVIARDKALDGR
;
A
#
# COMPACT_ATOMS: atom_id res chain seq x y z
N MET A 1 -27.42 -26.58 13.58
CA MET A 1 -26.48 -27.64 14.00
C MET A 1 -25.08 -27.09 13.87
N ASP A 2 -24.52 -26.65 14.98
CA ASP A 2 -23.15 -26.15 15.09
C ASP A 2 -22.15 -27.27 14.85
N THR A 3 -21.47 -27.25 13.71
CA THR A 3 -20.30 -28.08 13.47
C THR A 3 -19.12 -27.48 14.22
N ARG A 4 -18.96 -27.90 15.48
CA ARG A 4 -17.70 -27.75 16.22
C ARG A 4 -16.58 -28.34 15.38
N PHE A 5 -15.63 -27.51 14.97
CA PHE A 5 -14.35 -27.95 14.39
C PHE A 5 -13.70 -28.96 15.34
N THR A 6 -13.78 -30.24 15.01
CA THR A 6 -12.98 -31.26 15.68
C THR A 6 -11.53 -30.98 15.31
N ARG A 7 -10.76 -30.52 16.29
CA ARG A 7 -9.31 -30.27 16.22
C ARG A 7 -8.57 -31.61 16.16
N GLY A 8 -8.85 -32.42 15.14
CA GLY A 8 -7.96 -33.50 14.72
C GLY A 8 -6.74 -32.86 14.08
N LYS A 9 -5.55 -33.14 14.60
CA LYS A 9 -4.30 -32.67 14.01
C LYS A 9 -4.15 -33.33 12.64
N SER A 10 -4.67 -32.70 11.59
CA SER A 10 -4.31 -33.05 10.22
C SER A 10 -2.78 -33.08 10.11
N ASN A 11 -2.27 -34.08 9.39
CA ASN A 11 -0.84 -34.22 9.13
C ASN A 11 -0.35 -32.91 8.50
N ILE A 12 0.85 -32.45 8.84
CA ILE A 12 1.32 -31.11 8.45
C ILE A 12 1.30 -30.91 6.92
N LEU A 13 1.42 -31.99 6.16
CA LEU A 13 1.37 -32.04 4.70
C LEU A 13 -0.06 -31.98 4.12
N GLU A 14 -1.08 -32.29 4.92
CA GLU A 14 -2.50 -32.25 4.53
C GLU A 14 -3.14 -30.89 4.85
N ARG A 15 -2.41 -30.00 5.53
CA ARG A 15 -2.90 -28.66 5.84
C ARG A 15 -2.79 -27.80 4.58
N PRO A 16 -3.87 -27.10 4.20
CA PRO A 16 -3.75 -26.10 3.15
C PRO A 16 -2.70 -25.07 3.57
N LEU A 17 -1.76 -24.79 2.66
CA LEU A 17 -0.72 -23.77 2.86
C LEU A 17 -1.34 -22.38 3.09
N THR A 18 -2.52 -22.17 2.52
CA THR A 18 -3.32 -20.95 2.67
C THR A 18 -4.09 -20.97 4.00
N ARG A 19 -3.70 -20.06 4.91
CA ARG A 19 -4.51 -19.78 6.10
C ARG A 19 -5.82 -19.09 5.70
N PRO A 20 -6.96 -19.45 6.33
CA PRO A 20 -8.22 -18.75 6.10
C PRO A 20 -8.07 -17.27 6.51
N LYS A 21 -8.76 -16.37 5.78
CA LYS A 21 -8.80 -14.95 6.12
C LYS A 21 -9.47 -14.80 7.51
N THR A 22 -8.82 -14.06 8.40
CA THR A 22 -9.38 -13.70 9.71
C THR A 22 -9.74 -12.23 9.68
N GLU A 23 -10.93 -11.90 10.18
CA GLU A 23 -11.37 -10.52 10.29
C GLU A 23 -10.96 -9.94 11.64
N VAL A 24 -10.49 -8.70 11.63
CA VAL A 24 -10.10 -7.94 12.82
C VAL A 24 -10.87 -6.63 12.78
N SER A 25 -11.32 -6.15 13.94
CA SER A 25 -11.99 -4.85 14.01
C SER A 25 -11.06 -3.74 13.53
N VAL A 26 -11.60 -2.85 12.71
CA VAL A 26 -10.88 -1.66 12.19
C VAL A 26 -10.33 -0.81 13.34
N SER A 27 -11.02 -0.77 14.48
CA SER A 27 -10.57 -0.03 15.68
C SER A 27 -9.24 -0.54 16.24
N VAL A 28 -8.93 -1.84 16.09
CA VAL A 28 -7.65 -2.39 16.56
C VAL A 28 -6.50 -1.81 15.75
N PHE A 29 -6.67 -1.75 14.42
CA PHE A 29 -5.69 -1.12 13.54
C PHE A 29 -5.56 0.37 13.81
N ALA A 30 -6.69 1.07 13.98
CA ALA A 30 -6.73 2.50 14.30
C ALA A 30 -5.93 2.84 15.56
N LEU A 31 -6.16 2.12 16.66
CA LEU A 31 -5.48 2.33 17.94
C LEU A 31 -3.99 2.01 17.84
N LEU A 32 -3.62 0.88 17.23
CA LEU A 32 -2.22 0.52 17.02
C LEU A 32 -1.48 1.57 16.19
N PHE A 33 -2.09 1.98 15.08
CA PHE A 33 -1.49 2.95 14.18
C PHE A 33 -1.37 4.35 14.81
N SER A 34 -2.36 4.76 15.60
CA SER A 34 -2.29 6.01 16.39
C SER A 34 -1.08 6.00 17.32
N GLU A 35 -0.84 4.90 18.05
CA GLU A 35 0.33 4.78 18.92
C GLU A 35 1.65 4.72 18.15
N MET A 36 1.69 4.09 16.96
CA MET A 36 2.87 4.14 16.10
C MET A 36 3.20 5.58 15.67
N VAL A 37 2.20 6.37 15.30
CA VAL A 37 2.38 7.78 14.92
C VAL A 37 2.91 8.59 16.10
N GLN A 38 2.32 8.47 17.29
CA GLN A 38 2.78 9.13 18.51
C GLN A 38 4.21 8.71 18.89
N TYR A 39 4.51 7.40 18.79
CA TYR A 39 5.84 6.84 19.01
C TYR A 39 6.88 7.46 18.07
N CYS A 40 6.56 7.62 16.79
CA CYS A 40 7.46 8.25 15.83
C CYS A 40 7.58 9.75 16.09
N GLN A 41 6.48 10.44 16.38
CA GLN A 41 6.43 11.89 16.61
C GLN A 41 7.30 12.31 17.79
N SER A 42 7.33 11.54 18.89
CA SER A 42 8.19 11.80 20.05
C SER A 42 9.69 11.65 19.79
N ARG A 43 10.11 11.17 18.61
CA ARG A 43 11.51 10.86 18.26
C ARG A 43 12.01 11.56 16.99
N VAL A 44 11.27 12.54 16.50
CA VAL A 44 11.60 13.29 15.28
C VAL A 44 11.46 14.78 15.54
N TYR A 45 12.18 15.58 14.75
CA TYR A 45 12.22 17.03 14.91
C TYR A 45 11.37 17.77 13.87
N SER A 46 10.87 17.06 12.85
CA SER A 46 10.05 17.64 11.78
C SER A 46 8.95 16.70 11.29
N VAL A 47 7.92 17.27 10.67
CA VAL A 47 6.85 16.51 10.01
C VAL A 47 7.41 15.66 8.85
N SER A 48 8.43 16.15 8.14
CA SER A 48 9.06 15.41 7.05
C SER A 48 9.78 14.15 7.55
N GLU A 49 10.49 14.24 8.67
CA GLU A 49 11.10 13.07 9.32
C GLU A 49 10.04 12.08 9.81
N LEU A 50 8.93 12.58 10.37
CA LEU A 50 7.81 11.73 10.77
C LEU A 50 7.26 10.94 9.58
N GLN A 51 6.98 11.62 8.47
CA GLN A 51 6.48 11.01 7.24
C GLN A 51 7.46 9.98 6.68
N THR A 52 8.75 10.26 6.73
CA THR A 52 9.82 9.35 6.30
C THR A 52 9.81 8.08 7.16
N ARG A 53 9.80 8.21 8.50
CA ARG A 53 9.73 7.04 9.39
C ARG A 53 8.46 6.20 9.17
N LEU A 54 7.31 6.85 8.98
CA LEU A 54 6.07 6.14 8.67
C LEU A 54 6.17 5.41 7.33
N ALA A 55 6.77 6.02 6.31
CA ALA A 55 7.01 5.36 5.03
C ALA A 55 7.95 4.16 5.17
N ASP A 56 9.02 4.24 5.97
CA ASP A 56 9.93 3.11 6.20
C ASP A 56 9.24 1.91 6.87
N MET A 57 8.36 2.18 7.85
CA MET A 57 7.52 1.14 8.45
C MET A 57 6.56 0.54 7.41
N GLY A 58 5.98 1.39 6.56
CA GLY A 58 5.12 0.96 5.46
C GLY A 58 5.84 0.08 4.44
N GLN A 59 7.08 0.39 4.10
CA GLN A 59 7.89 -0.40 3.17
C GLN A 59 8.08 -1.85 3.66
N SER A 60 8.33 -2.03 4.96
CA SER A 60 8.47 -3.36 5.58
C SER A 60 7.19 -4.20 5.47
N VAL A 61 6.02 -3.54 5.54
CA VAL A 61 4.72 -4.20 5.33
C VAL A 61 4.54 -4.53 3.84
N GLY A 62 4.85 -3.57 2.96
CA GLY A 62 4.68 -3.73 1.51
C GLY A 62 5.52 -4.87 0.92
N SER A 63 6.78 -5.01 1.37
CA SER A 63 7.66 -6.11 0.92
C SER A 63 7.07 -7.48 1.24
N SER A 64 6.48 -7.65 2.41
CA SER A 64 5.85 -8.91 2.84
C SER A 64 4.48 -9.14 2.19
N MET A 65 3.76 -8.06 1.88
CA MET A 65 2.41 -8.09 1.33
C MET A 65 2.37 -8.49 -0.15
N LEU A 66 3.39 -8.11 -0.93
CA LEU A 66 3.47 -8.37 -2.37
C LEU A 66 3.24 -9.85 -2.71
N ASP A 67 4.06 -10.74 -2.17
CA ASP A 67 4.02 -12.17 -2.52
C ASP A 67 2.68 -12.81 -2.13
N VAL A 68 2.14 -12.44 -0.97
CA VAL A 68 0.85 -12.95 -0.47
C VAL A 68 -0.28 -12.55 -1.41
N LEU A 69 -0.32 -11.29 -1.87
CA LEU A 69 -1.34 -10.81 -2.80
C LEU A 69 -1.20 -11.44 -4.19
N VAL A 70 0.02 -11.56 -4.70
CA VAL A 70 0.26 -12.16 -6.03
C VAL A 70 -0.15 -13.64 -6.03
N LEU A 71 0.20 -14.39 -4.98
CA LEU A 71 -0.18 -15.80 -4.88
C LEU A 71 -1.70 -15.97 -4.74
N ARG A 72 -2.36 -15.14 -3.94
CA ARG A 72 -3.78 -15.30 -3.60
C ARG A 72 -4.72 -14.73 -4.66
N GLU A 73 -4.36 -13.62 -5.30
CA GLU A 73 -5.28 -12.85 -6.15
C GLU A 73 -4.88 -12.79 -7.62
N LYS A 74 -3.63 -13.17 -7.93
CA LYS A 74 -3.09 -13.19 -9.31
C LYS A 74 -2.66 -14.58 -9.76
N ASN A 75 -2.94 -15.62 -8.98
CA ASN A 75 -2.53 -17.01 -9.25
C ASN A 75 -1.02 -17.14 -9.53
N GLY A 76 -0.20 -16.36 -8.82
CA GLY A 76 1.25 -16.35 -9.01
C GLY A 76 1.73 -15.57 -10.24
N LYS A 77 0.83 -14.90 -11.00
CA LYS A 77 1.21 -14.11 -12.16
C LYS A 77 1.87 -12.80 -11.73
N ARG A 78 3.13 -12.63 -12.11
CA ARG A 78 3.88 -11.37 -11.96
C ARG A 78 3.56 -10.40 -13.10
N GLU A 79 3.32 -9.14 -12.76
CA GLU A 79 3.11 -8.09 -13.75
C GLU A 79 4.44 -7.59 -14.33
N THR A 80 4.47 -7.37 -15.65
CA THR A 80 5.66 -6.90 -16.39
C THR A 80 5.44 -5.54 -17.07
N LYS A 81 4.18 -5.17 -17.30
CA LYS A 81 3.77 -3.89 -17.88
C LYS A 81 3.43 -2.89 -16.79
N LEU A 82 3.83 -1.63 -16.98
CA LEU A 82 3.63 -0.57 -16.01
C LEU A 82 2.15 -0.35 -15.67
N LEU A 83 1.30 -0.27 -16.71
CA LEU A 83 -0.14 -0.06 -16.54
C LEU A 83 -0.78 -1.16 -15.68
N ASN A 84 -0.44 -2.43 -15.93
CA ASN A 84 -0.98 -3.54 -15.16
C ASN A 84 -0.53 -3.50 -13.69
N MET A 85 0.71 -3.08 -13.45
CA MET A 85 1.23 -2.93 -12.09
C MET A 85 0.53 -1.80 -11.34
N LEU A 86 0.26 -0.66 -12.00
CA LEU A 86 -0.53 0.43 -11.42
C LEU A 86 -1.98 0.01 -11.15
N LEU A 87 -2.59 -0.77 -12.03
CA LEU A 87 -3.93 -1.33 -11.82
C LEU A 87 -3.95 -2.34 -10.66
N PHE A 88 -2.90 -3.16 -10.51
CA PHE A 88 -2.75 -4.05 -9.36
C PHE A 88 -2.74 -3.25 -8.04
N ILE A 89 -2.08 -2.10 -7.99
CA ILE A 89 -2.10 -1.24 -6.80
C ILE A 89 -3.49 -0.63 -6.57
N LYS A 90 -4.09 -0.03 -7.62
CA LYS A 90 -5.43 0.58 -7.56
C LYS A 90 -6.50 -0.39 -7.06
N VAL A 91 -6.42 -1.65 -7.47
CA VAL A 91 -7.48 -2.64 -7.23
C VAL A 91 -7.13 -3.56 -6.08
N ASN A 92 -6.09 -4.39 -6.22
CA ASN A 92 -5.79 -5.49 -5.30
C ASN A 92 -5.19 -4.98 -3.99
N VAL A 93 -4.14 -4.15 -4.08
CA VAL A 93 -3.47 -3.59 -2.89
C VAL A 93 -4.46 -2.71 -2.12
N TRP A 94 -5.20 -1.85 -2.82
CA TRP A 94 -6.18 -0.97 -2.19
C TRP A 94 -7.34 -1.74 -1.53
N LYS A 95 -7.92 -2.74 -2.19
CA LYS A 95 -8.94 -3.60 -1.57
C LYS A 95 -8.40 -4.32 -0.35
N SER A 96 -7.16 -4.77 -0.38
CA SER A 96 -6.55 -5.45 0.76
C SER A 96 -6.26 -4.52 1.94
N LEU A 97 -6.02 -3.23 1.70
CA LEU A 97 -5.75 -2.25 2.77
C LEU A 97 -7.03 -1.59 3.30
N PHE A 98 -7.98 -1.27 2.42
CA PHE A 98 -9.12 -0.39 2.71
C PHE A 98 -10.49 -0.99 2.36
N GLY A 99 -10.54 -2.22 1.83
CA GLY A 99 -11.79 -2.87 1.46
C GLY A 99 -12.46 -2.29 0.21
N LYS A 100 -11.83 -1.32 -0.47
CA LYS A 100 -12.33 -0.67 -1.69
C LYS A 100 -11.22 -0.43 -2.71
N GLU A 101 -11.59 -0.19 -3.97
CA GLU A 101 -10.63 0.27 -4.99
C GLU A 101 -10.26 1.74 -4.77
N ALA A 102 -9.10 2.13 -5.28
CA ALA A 102 -8.73 3.54 -5.24
C ALA A 102 -9.67 4.37 -6.12
N ASP A 103 -10.02 5.59 -5.73
CA ASP A 103 -11.01 6.37 -6.48
C ASP A 103 -10.50 6.69 -7.90
N LYS A 104 -9.25 7.16 -8.04
CA LYS A 104 -8.66 7.48 -9.36
C LYS A 104 -7.22 7.03 -9.50
N LEU A 105 -6.84 6.79 -10.76
CA LEU A 105 -5.47 6.61 -11.23
C LEU A 105 -5.29 7.56 -12.42
N GLU A 106 -4.43 8.55 -12.28
CA GLU A 106 -4.16 9.57 -13.30
C GLU A 106 -2.66 9.55 -13.67
N GLN A 107 -2.31 9.88 -14.90
CA GLN A 107 -0.92 10.18 -15.30
C GLN A 107 -0.71 11.69 -15.28
N ALA A 108 0.48 12.17 -14.95
CA ALA A 108 0.81 13.58 -15.09
C ALA A 108 0.81 13.97 -16.58
N ASN A 109 0.26 15.14 -16.89
CA ASN A 109 0.15 15.61 -18.28
C ASN A 109 1.52 15.89 -18.91
N ASP A 110 2.48 16.38 -18.12
CA ASP A 110 3.77 16.88 -18.59
C ASP A 110 4.95 15.96 -18.23
N ASP A 111 4.69 14.82 -17.58
CA ASP A 111 5.74 13.88 -17.16
C ASP A 111 5.24 12.43 -17.24
N ASP A 112 5.73 11.69 -18.23
CA ASP A 112 5.33 10.30 -18.46
C ASP A 112 5.81 9.33 -17.37
N LYS A 113 6.73 9.77 -16.50
CA LYS A 113 7.20 9.02 -15.32
C LYS A 113 6.33 9.17 -14.10
N THR A 114 5.41 10.14 -14.09
CA THR A 114 4.66 10.50 -12.89
C THR A 114 3.20 10.08 -13.00
N TYR A 115 2.73 9.36 -11.99
CA TYR A 115 1.36 8.87 -11.85
C TYR A 115 0.81 9.25 -10.48
N TYR A 116 -0.51 9.33 -10.39
CA TYR A 116 -1.23 9.71 -9.19
C TYR A 116 -2.30 8.67 -8.86
N ILE A 117 -2.29 8.20 -7.61
CA ILE A 117 -3.44 7.52 -7.01
C ILE A 117 -4.15 8.51 -6.10
N ILE A 118 -5.41 8.79 -6.37
CA ILE A 118 -6.17 9.84 -5.69
C ILE A 118 -7.32 9.20 -4.92
N GLU A 119 -7.46 9.63 -3.68
CA GLU A 119 -8.51 9.26 -2.75
C GLU A 119 -9.22 10.51 -2.26
N LYS A 120 -10.52 10.59 -2.48
CA LYS A 120 -11.33 11.73 -2.05
C LYS A 120 -11.46 11.74 -0.53
N GLU A 121 -11.74 10.58 0.05
CA GLU A 121 -11.89 10.41 1.49
C GLU A 121 -10.54 10.10 2.13
N PRO A 122 -10.25 10.65 3.32
CA PRO A 122 -9.01 10.35 4.04
C PRO A 122 -8.94 8.84 4.36
N LEU A 123 -7.89 8.16 3.88
CA LEU A 123 -7.67 6.72 4.06
C LEU A 123 -7.46 6.36 5.54
N ILE A 124 -6.19 6.27 5.94
CA ILE A 124 -5.82 6.00 7.33
C ILE A 124 -6.08 7.20 8.24
N ASN A 125 -6.08 8.39 7.65
CA ASN A 125 -6.35 9.65 8.34
C ASN A 125 -7.79 9.71 8.89
N ALA A 126 -8.74 8.90 8.37
CA ALA A 126 -10.08 8.79 8.95
C ALA A 126 -10.11 8.00 10.27
N TYR A 127 -9.10 7.14 10.51
CA TYR A 127 -9.05 6.27 11.69
C TYR A 127 -8.22 6.85 12.84
N ILE A 128 -7.53 7.97 12.61
CA ILE A 128 -6.73 8.62 13.64
C ILE A 128 -7.20 10.06 13.85
N SER A 129 -7.34 10.45 15.12
CA SER A 129 -7.56 11.85 15.48
C SER A 129 -6.23 12.59 15.41
N VAL A 130 -5.95 13.24 14.28
CA VAL A 130 -4.80 14.14 14.17
C VAL A 130 -5.15 15.45 14.91
N PRO A 131 -4.38 15.89 15.91
CA PRO A 131 -4.60 17.19 16.54
C PRO A 131 -4.61 18.31 15.50
N LYS A 132 -5.50 19.29 15.64
CA LYS A 132 -5.70 20.38 14.66
C LYS A 132 -4.41 21.15 14.32
N GLU A 133 -3.45 21.18 15.25
CA GLU A 133 -2.14 21.81 15.10
C GLU A 133 -1.20 21.07 14.15
N ASN A 134 -1.51 19.79 13.84
CA ASN A 134 -0.75 18.93 12.94
C ASN A 134 -1.51 18.67 11.62
N SER A 135 -2.30 19.63 11.13
CA SER A 135 -3.10 19.48 9.89
C SER A 135 -2.27 19.17 8.63
N SER A 136 -0.95 19.45 8.66
CA SER A 136 0.00 19.08 7.59
C SER A 136 0.46 17.61 7.65
N LEU A 137 0.14 16.89 8.71
CA LEU A 137 0.57 15.51 8.95
C LEU A 137 -0.22 14.57 8.04
N ASN A 138 0.46 14.07 7.01
CA ASN A 138 -0.13 13.10 6.09
C ASN A 138 0.31 11.67 6.45
N CYS A 139 -0.50 10.95 7.24
CA CYS A 139 -0.22 9.55 7.56
C CYS A 139 -0.39 8.61 6.35
N ALA A 140 -0.91 9.10 5.22
CA ALA A 140 -0.83 8.36 3.97
C ALA A 140 0.62 8.12 3.51
N SER A 141 1.62 8.75 4.16
CA SER A 141 3.04 8.41 3.97
C SER A 141 3.34 6.94 4.34
N PHE A 142 2.64 6.37 5.32
CA PHE A 142 2.72 4.93 5.61
C PHE A 142 2.25 4.09 4.41
N THR A 143 1.10 4.45 3.83
CA THR A 143 0.58 3.81 2.61
C THR A 143 1.50 4.04 1.41
N ALA A 144 2.08 5.23 1.28
CA ALA A 144 3.08 5.53 0.25
C ALA A 144 4.28 4.58 0.34
N GLY A 145 4.77 4.32 1.56
CA GLY A 145 5.83 3.34 1.81
C GLY A 145 5.45 1.92 1.39
N ILE A 146 4.23 1.47 1.71
CA ILE A 146 3.72 0.16 1.26
C ILE A 146 3.76 0.08 -0.27
N VAL A 147 3.23 1.09 -0.96
CA VAL A 147 3.17 1.15 -2.42
C VAL A 147 4.58 1.20 -3.03
N GLU A 148 5.49 2.00 -2.46
CA GLU A 148 6.89 2.13 -2.91
C GLU A 148 7.62 0.78 -2.84
N ALA A 149 7.47 0.05 -1.74
CA ALA A 149 8.05 -1.29 -1.62
C ALA A 149 7.44 -2.27 -2.63
N ILE A 150 6.12 -2.32 -2.76
CA ILE A 150 5.44 -3.22 -3.72
C ILE A 150 5.94 -2.97 -5.15
N LEU A 151 6.03 -1.70 -5.57
CA LEU A 151 6.55 -1.31 -6.89
C LEU A 151 8.01 -1.73 -7.06
N THR A 152 8.86 -1.37 -6.10
CA THR A 152 10.30 -1.63 -6.16
C THR A 152 10.61 -3.13 -6.20
N HIS A 153 10.00 -3.91 -5.31
CA HIS A 153 10.15 -5.37 -5.26
C HIS A 153 9.53 -6.08 -6.47
N SER A 154 8.52 -5.48 -7.12
CA SER A 154 7.97 -5.99 -8.37
C SER A 154 8.86 -5.68 -9.59
N GLY A 155 9.93 -4.90 -9.43
CA GLY A 155 10.85 -4.50 -10.50
C GLY A 155 10.45 -3.21 -11.21
N PHE A 156 9.68 -2.35 -10.56
CA PHE A 156 9.29 -1.02 -11.02
C PHE A 156 9.80 0.03 -10.01
N PRO A 157 11.12 0.22 -9.88
CA PRO A 157 11.67 1.18 -8.93
C PRO A 157 11.10 2.58 -9.13
N ALA A 158 10.59 3.14 -8.04
CA ALA A 158 9.88 4.41 -8.01
C ALA A 158 10.09 5.12 -6.67
N LYS A 159 9.85 6.43 -6.64
CA LYS A 159 9.66 7.20 -5.42
C LYS A 159 8.18 7.52 -5.24
N VAL A 160 7.62 7.22 -4.08
CA VAL A 160 6.22 7.48 -3.75
C VAL A 160 6.15 8.49 -2.62
N THR A 161 5.31 9.51 -2.79
CA THR A 161 5.10 10.57 -1.80
C THR A 161 3.62 10.88 -1.64
N ALA A 162 3.21 11.31 -0.46
CA ALA A 162 1.82 11.59 -0.15
C ALA A 162 1.57 13.10 -0.03
N HIS A 163 0.53 13.58 -0.71
CA HIS A 163 0.17 15.00 -0.81
C HIS A 163 -1.31 15.23 -0.56
N TRP A 164 -1.66 16.43 -0.13
CA TRP A 164 -3.05 16.90 -0.06
C TRP A 164 -3.43 17.57 -1.37
N HIS A 165 -4.02 16.81 -2.28
CA HIS A 165 -4.48 17.28 -3.58
C HIS A 165 -5.72 16.49 -3.99
N LYS A 166 -6.84 17.16 -4.27
CA LYS A 166 -8.15 16.53 -4.55
C LYS A 166 -8.55 15.45 -3.51
N GLY A 167 -8.17 15.66 -2.24
CA GLY A 167 -8.19 14.66 -1.18
C GLY A 167 -6.77 14.22 -0.82
N THR A 168 -6.59 12.93 -0.54
CA THR A 168 -5.27 12.31 -0.34
C THR A 168 -4.74 11.79 -1.67
N THR A 169 -3.59 12.27 -2.11
CA THR A 169 -2.95 11.81 -3.36
C THR A 169 -1.60 11.17 -3.08
N LEU A 170 -1.38 9.96 -3.60
CA LEU A 170 -0.05 9.37 -3.72
C LEU A 170 0.53 9.71 -5.09
N MET A 171 1.60 10.50 -5.11
CA MET A 171 2.40 10.73 -6.30
C MET A 171 3.45 9.63 -6.41
N ILE A 172 3.45 8.91 -7.52
CA ILE A 172 4.37 7.83 -7.87
C ILE A 172 5.23 8.33 -9.01
N LYS A 173 6.52 8.50 -8.77
CA LYS A 173 7.49 8.91 -9.80
C LYS A 173 8.45 7.75 -10.08
N PHE A 174 8.33 7.17 -11.26
CA PHE A 174 9.16 6.05 -11.69
C PHE A 174 10.56 6.50 -12.11
N ASN A 175 11.54 5.61 -11.94
CA ASN A 175 12.86 5.81 -12.54
C ASN A 175 12.75 5.76 -14.07
N GLU A 176 13.58 6.55 -14.76
CA GLU A 176 13.64 6.62 -16.24
C GLU A 176 13.78 5.22 -16.88
N SER A 177 14.55 4.33 -16.24
CA SER A 177 14.77 2.96 -16.71
C SER A 177 13.48 2.13 -16.79
N VAL A 178 12.48 2.42 -15.95
CA VAL A 178 11.18 1.74 -15.97
C VAL A 178 10.41 2.14 -17.21
N ILE A 179 10.34 3.44 -17.50
CA ILE A 179 9.60 3.97 -18.66
C ILE A 179 10.28 3.54 -19.97
N ALA A 180 11.61 3.63 -20.04
CA ALA A 180 12.37 3.16 -21.19
C ALA A 180 12.13 1.66 -21.47
N ARG A 181 12.13 0.82 -20.42
CA ARG A 181 11.82 -0.61 -20.54
C ARG A 181 10.38 -0.86 -21.00
N ASP A 182 9.42 -0.15 -20.42
CA ASP A 182 8.00 -0.35 -20.75
C ASP A 182 7.71 -0.02 -22.21
N LYS A 183 8.22 1.11 -22.71
CA LYS A 183 8.15 1.51 -24.13
C LYS A 183 8.81 0.46 -25.05
N ALA A 184 9.97 -0.07 -24.66
CA ALA A 184 10.66 -1.10 -25.45
C ALA A 184 9.87 -2.42 -25.51
N LEU A 185 9.06 -2.72 -24.48
CA LEU A 185 8.19 -3.89 -24.46
C LEU A 185 6.89 -3.67 -25.25
N ASP A 186 6.46 -2.43 -25.50
CA ASP A 186 5.26 -2.12 -26.31
C ASP A 186 5.55 -2.17 -27.82
N GLY A 187 6.81 -2.02 -28.22
CA GLY A 187 7.24 -2.22 -29.61
C GLY A 187 7.36 -3.68 -30.06
N ARG A 188 6.84 -4.63 -29.27
CA ARG A 188 6.76 -6.07 -29.56
C ARG A 188 5.30 -6.52 -29.58
#